data_AF-A0A015JPZ0-F1
#
_entry.id   AF-A0A015JPZ0-F1
#
_cell.length_a   1.000
_cell.length_b   1.000
_cell.length_c   1.000
_cell.angle_alpha   90.00
_cell.angle_beta   90.00
_cell.angle_gamma   90.00
#
_symmetry.space_group_name_H-M   'P 1'
#
loop_
_entity.id
_entity.type
_entity.pdbx_description
1 polymer ?
#
loop_
_entity_poly.entity_id
_entity_poly.type
_entity_poly.pdbx_seq_one_letter_code
_entity_poly.pdbx_strand_id
1 'polypeptide(L)'
;MEWYHQWESEYRTHKEEHELGTEELDECLNCELCHLIVNEPIVFKKFWDALFKFEDAIIIYNDVTIKGLLDLLSMDNSEREDTIHKGKCRDIMDRITESIRYRIQPKIKEKGLRTIILVIVRDCIERNLGNEVFDRLIGNPELIEHKYILEDWDVERRFEKFWQWYRITSKEVGPLRVKMGAMKTFRELLYEEEGIATNEEKVKELMSNMEYENINIENVHEYHRNMILGVLQKNQKIQKVKIVRQVMN
;
A
#
# COMPACT_ATOMS: atom_id res chain seq x y z
N MET A 1 12.31 -2.79 4.06
CA MET A 1 11.25 -3.69 3.56
C MET A 1 11.51 -5.12 4.01
N GLU A 2 10.46 -5.89 4.28
CA GLU A 2 10.56 -7.27 4.84
C GLU A 2 11.31 -8.23 3.88
N TRP A 3 11.16 -8.06 2.57
CA TRP A 3 11.80 -8.90 1.55
C TRP A 3 13.20 -8.43 1.11
N TYR A 4 13.72 -7.31 1.64
CA TYR A 4 14.96 -6.69 1.12
C TYR A 4 16.17 -7.63 1.10
N HIS A 5 16.40 -8.37 2.20
CA HIS A 5 17.55 -9.27 2.29
C HIS A 5 17.46 -10.45 1.33
N GLN A 6 16.26 -10.99 1.12
CA GLN A 6 16.03 -12.06 0.15
C GLN A 6 16.27 -11.55 -1.27
N TRP A 7 15.65 -10.43 -1.63
CA TRP A 7 15.82 -9.75 -2.92
C TRP A 7 17.29 -9.39 -3.20
N GLU A 8 18.03 -8.92 -2.19
CA GLU A 8 19.45 -8.58 -2.37
C GLU A 8 20.30 -9.84 -2.60
N SER A 9 20.01 -10.91 -1.87
CA SER A 9 20.67 -12.20 -2.04
C SER A 9 20.42 -12.78 -3.43
N GLU A 10 19.16 -12.81 -3.88
CA GLU A 10 18.77 -13.31 -5.20
C GLU A 10 19.47 -12.55 -6.33
N TYR A 11 19.53 -11.22 -6.23
CA TYR A 11 20.28 -10.42 -7.21
C TYR A 11 21.77 -10.75 -7.22
N ARG A 12 22.41 -10.91 -6.05
CA ARG A 12 23.85 -11.18 -5.99
C ARG A 12 24.17 -12.51 -6.65
N THR A 13 23.40 -13.55 -6.33
CA THR A 13 23.52 -14.86 -6.98
C THR A 13 23.35 -14.73 -8.49
N HIS A 14 22.29 -14.07 -8.95
CA HIS A 14 22.04 -13.88 -10.37
C HIS A 14 23.17 -13.10 -11.09
N LYS A 15 23.76 -12.10 -10.42
CA LYS A 15 24.90 -11.36 -10.96
C LYS A 15 26.16 -12.22 -11.10
N GLU A 16 26.41 -13.12 -10.16
CA GLU A 16 27.51 -14.09 -10.24
C GLU A 16 27.30 -15.05 -11.42
N GLU A 17 26.07 -15.47 -11.70
CA GLU A 17 25.75 -16.32 -12.86
C GLU A 17 26.05 -15.62 -14.19
N HIS A 18 25.81 -14.31 -14.29
CA HIS A 18 26.25 -13.52 -15.44
C HIS A 18 27.78 -13.53 -15.62
N GLU A 19 28.54 -13.42 -14.53
CA GLU A 19 30.01 -13.44 -14.57
C GLU A 19 30.57 -14.82 -14.97
N LEU A 20 29.86 -15.89 -14.59
CA LEU A 20 30.20 -17.27 -14.94
C LEU A 20 29.78 -17.65 -16.37
N GLY A 21 28.99 -16.81 -17.05
CA GLY A 21 28.53 -17.06 -18.42
C GLY A 21 27.50 -18.18 -18.51
N THR A 22 26.66 -18.35 -17.48
CA THR A 22 25.57 -19.35 -17.48
C THR A 22 24.60 -19.11 -18.64
N GLU A 23 24.28 -20.17 -19.40
CA GLU A 23 23.44 -20.08 -20.61
C GLU A 23 21.94 -19.84 -20.32
N GLU A 24 21.43 -20.39 -19.21
CA GLU A 24 20.06 -20.20 -18.74
C GLU A 24 20.08 -19.49 -17.39
N LEU A 25 19.60 -18.25 -17.36
CA LEU A 25 19.51 -17.45 -16.14
C LEU A 25 18.05 -17.36 -15.69
N ASP A 26 17.82 -17.47 -14.38
CA ASP A 26 16.52 -17.20 -13.80
C ASP A 26 16.11 -15.73 -14.04
N GLU A 27 14.80 -15.47 -14.15
CA GLU A 27 14.30 -14.11 -14.38
C GLU A 27 14.59 -13.22 -13.16
N CYS A 28 15.32 -12.12 -13.39
CA CYS A 28 15.73 -11.19 -12.34
C CYS A 28 15.32 -9.76 -12.71
N LEU A 29 14.19 -9.30 -12.18
CA LEU A 29 13.57 -8.02 -12.56
C LEU A 29 14.42 -6.78 -12.28
N ASN A 30 15.36 -6.86 -11.34
CA ASN A 30 16.25 -5.77 -10.94
C ASN A 30 17.65 -5.84 -11.59
N CYS A 31 17.89 -6.84 -12.44
CA CYS A 31 19.18 -7.00 -13.10
C CYS A 31 19.33 -5.98 -14.25
N GLU A 32 20.34 -5.12 -14.14
CA GLU A 32 20.65 -4.13 -15.17
C GLU A 32 21.19 -4.76 -16.47
N LEU A 33 21.74 -5.98 -16.39
CA LEU A 33 22.28 -6.71 -17.55
C LEU A 33 21.18 -7.42 -18.34
N CYS A 34 20.16 -7.96 -17.64
CA CYS A 34 18.98 -8.56 -18.28
C CYS A 34 18.05 -7.52 -18.91
N HIS A 35 17.99 -6.32 -18.32
CA HIS A 35 17.00 -5.30 -18.67
C HIS A 35 17.65 -3.97 -19.05
N LEU A 36 18.45 -4.01 -20.11
CA LEU A 36 19.16 -2.85 -20.63
C LEU A 36 18.21 -1.72 -21.01
N ILE A 37 18.50 -0.50 -20.55
CA ILE A 37 17.76 0.70 -20.93
C ILE A 37 18.09 1.05 -22.37
N VAL A 38 17.13 0.87 -23.26
CA VAL A 38 17.25 1.23 -24.68
C VAL A 38 16.89 2.70 -24.91
N ASN A 39 15.86 3.18 -24.21
CA ASN A 39 15.37 4.55 -24.32
C ASN A 39 14.85 5.04 -22.98
N GLU A 40 15.24 6.24 -22.57
CA GLU A 40 14.77 6.88 -21.35
C GLU A 40 13.84 8.06 -21.69
N PRO A 41 12.52 7.94 -21.45
CA PRO A 41 11.59 9.04 -21.66
C PRO A 41 11.88 10.22 -20.71
N ILE A 42 11.75 11.47 -21.19
CA ILE A 42 11.92 12.68 -20.35
C ILE A 42 11.03 12.65 -19.10
N VAL A 43 9.81 12.10 -19.25
CA VAL A 43 8.87 11.95 -18.13
C VAL A 43 9.41 11.03 -17.03
N PHE A 44 10.20 10.02 -17.40
CA PHE A 44 10.82 9.09 -16.44
C PHE A 44 11.85 9.80 -15.56
N LYS A 45 12.66 10.69 -16.14
CA LYS A 45 13.60 11.49 -15.35
C LYS A 45 12.92 12.31 -14.27
N LYS A 46 11.79 12.97 -14.60
CA LYS A 46 10.99 13.72 -13.63
C LYS A 46 10.45 12.83 -12.51
N PHE A 47 9.97 11.63 -12.85
CA PHE A 47 9.54 10.62 -11.89
C PHE A 47 10.69 10.22 -10.95
N TRP A 48 11.83 9.86 -11.53
CA TRP A 48 13.00 9.38 -10.81
C TRP A 48 13.54 10.43 -9.83
N ASP A 49 13.69 11.69 -10.29
CA ASP A 49 14.13 12.80 -9.46
C ASP A 49 13.16 13.07 -8.29
N ALA A 50 11.86 12.87 -8.49
CA ALA A 50 10.87 12.99 -7.42
C ALA A 50 10.95 11.82 -6.43
N LEU A 51 11.07 10.58 -6.92
CA LEU A 51 11.13 9.39 -6.08
C LEU A 51 12.37 9.38 -5.19
N PHE A 52 13.52 9.79 -5.74
CA PHE A 52 14.79 9.86 -5.03
C PHE A 52 14.76 10.83 -3.83
N LYS A 53 13.93 11.88 -3.88
CA LYS A 53 13.74 12.79 -2.74
C LYS A 53 13.05 12.13 -1.56
N PHE A 54 12.26 11.10 -1.78
CA PHE A 54 11.54 10.37 -0.72
C PHE A 54 12.32 9.17 -0.21
N GLU A 55 13.00 8.44 -1.09
CA GLU A 55 13.79 7.27 -0.72
C GLU A 55 15.19 7.37 -1.34
N ASP A 56 16.13 7.89 -0.56
CA ASP A 56 17.55 8.07 -0.95
C ASP A 56 18.35 6.76 -0.96
N ALA A 57 17.73 5.63 -0.58
CA ALA A 57 18.31 4.31 -0.72
C ALA A 57 18.27 3.78 -2.16
N ILE A 58 17.39 4.30 -3.03
CA ILE A 58 17.33 3.89 -4.44
C ILE A 58 18.59 4.35 -5.18
N ILE A 59 19.13 3.52 -6.06
CA ILE A 59 20.39 3.83 -6.77
C ILE A 59 20.34 3.62 -8.27
N ILE A 60 19.64 2.59 -8.74
CA ILE A 60 19.61 2.20 -10.16
C ILE A 60 18.18 1.78 -10.50
N TYR A 61 17.78 2.07 -11.73
CA TYR A 61 16.59 1.54 -12.39
C TYR A 61 17.01 0.85 -13.68
N ASN A 62 16.10 0.09 -14.27
CA ASN A 62 16.32 -0.59 -15.53
C ASN A 62 15.08 -0.45 -16.44
N ASP A 63 15.07 -1.12 -17.59
CA ASP A 63 13.98 -1.04 -18.56
C ASP A 63 12.63 -1.55 -18.02
N VAL A 64 12.63 -2.46 -17.04
CA VAL A 64 11.40 -2.92 -16.36
C VAL A 64 10.77 -1.78 -15.56
N THR A 65 11.58 -1.00 -14.84
CA THR A 65 11.09 0.16 -14.07
C THR A 65 10.49 1.21 -15.01
N ILE A 66 11.14 1.49 -16.15
CA ILE A 66 10.67 2.47 -17.14
C ILE A 66 9.33 2.02 -17.75
N LYS A 67 9.26 0.78 -18.22
CA LYS A 67 8.02 0.21 -18.78
C LYS A 67 6.89 0.21 -17.76
N GLY A 68 7.18 -0.16 -16.52
CA GLY A 68 6.19 -0.10 -15.44
C GLY A 68 5.63 1.30 -15.22
N LEU A 69 6.48 2.34 -15.22
CA LEU A 69 6.00 3.72 -15.12
C LEU A 69 5.10 4.11 -16.30
N LEU A 70 5.49 3.74 -17.53
CA LEU A 70 4.69 4.01 -18.73
C LEU A 70 3.35 3.28 -18.69
N ASP A 71 3.34 2.03 -18.22
CA ASP A 71 2.13 1.25 -18.02
C ASP A 71 1.22 1.92 -16.98
N LEU A 72 1.77 2.40 -15.85
CA LEU A 72 1.00 3.21 -14.90
C LEU A 72 0.41 4.44 -15.58
N LEU A 73 1.23 5.24 -16.28
CA LEU A 73 0.81 6.47 -16.95
C LEU A 73 -0.28 6.23 -18.01
N SER A 74 -0.32 5.04 -18.60
CA SER A 74 -1.35 4.64 -19.58
C SER A 74 -2.71 4.34 -18.97
N MET A 75 -2.77 4.04 -17.67
CA MET A 75 -4.02 3.78 -16.96
C MET A 75 -4.72 5.09 -16.63
N ASP A 76 -6.04 5.11 -16.65
CA ASP A 76 -6.78 6.24 -16.09
C ASP A 76 -6.69 6.24 -14.55
N ASN A 77 -6.89 7.42 -13.94
CA ASN A 77 -6.73 7.57 -12.49
C ASN A 77 -7.72 6.70 -11.70
N SER A 78 -8.94 6.50 -12.20
CA SER A 78 -9.94 5.68 -11.51
C SER A 78 -9.55 4.20 -11.50
N GLU A 79 -9.02 3.68 -12.61
CA GLU A 79 -8.51 2.30 -12.70
C GLU A 79 -7.33 2.08 -11.74
N ARG A 80 -6.42 3.06 -11.62
CA ARG A 80 -5.31 3.00 -10.66
C ARG A 80 -5.81 2.93 -9.22
N GLU A 81 -6.72 3.83 -8.85
CA GLU A 81 -7.33 3.87 -7.51
C GLU A 81 -8.11 2.57 -7.21
N ASP A 82 -8.74 1.99 -8.21
CA ASP A 82 -9.49 0.73 -8.15
C ASP A 82 -8.64 -0.51 -7.89
N THR A 83 -7.43 -0.52 -8.44
CA THR A 83 -6.61 -1.74 -8.48
C THR A 83 -5.27 -1.60 -7.77
N ILE A 84 -4.99 -0.48 -7.10
CA ILE A 84 -3.74 -0.20 -6.33
C ILE A 84 -3.40 -1.31 -5.33
N HIS A 85 -4.43 -1.98 -4.85
CA HIS A 85 -4.40 -2.94 -3.76
C HIS A 85 -4.51 -4.39 -4.23
N LYS A 86 -5.05 -4.60 -5.43
CA LYS A 86 -5.22 -5.91 -6.08
C LYS A 86 -5.52 -5.70 -7.56
N GLY A 87 -4.84 -6.47 -8.41
CA GLY A 87 -5.03 -6.45 -9.87
C GLY A 87 -3.98 -5.57 -10.55
N LYS A 88 -4.32 -5.03 -11.72
CA LYS A 88 -3.35 -4.47 -12.66
C LYS A 88 -2.44 -3.37 -12.07
N CYS A 89 -2.98 -2.33 -11.42
CA CYS A 89 -2.14 -1.28 -10.82
C CYS A 89 -1.21 -1.86 -9.75
N ARG A 90 -1.73 -2.77 -8.90
CA ARG A 90 -0.93 -3.48 -7.91
C ARG A 90 0.21 -4.27 -8.55
N ASP A 91 -0.07 -5.04 -9.59
CA ASP A 91 0.94 -5.88 -10.26
C ASP A 91 2.02 -5.01 -10.93
N ILE A 92 1.64 -3.89 -11.55
CA ILE A 92 2.59 -2.93 -12.12
C ILE A 92 3.45 -2.29 -11.02
N MET A 93 2.84 -1.87 -9.91
CA MET A 93 3.56 -1.30 -8.77
C MET A 93 4.58 -2.30 -8.20
N ASP A 94 4.22 -3.58 -8.10
CA ASP A 94 5.10 -4.65 -7.61
C ASP A 94 6.32 -4.77 -8.51
N ARG A 95 6.11 -4.86 -9.84
CA ARG A 95 7.19 -4.88 -10.84
C ARG A 95 8.09 -3.65 -10.76
N ILE A 96 7.54 -2.44 -10.58
CA ILE A 96 8.34 -1.23 -10.41
C ILE A 96 9.19 -1.33 -9.13
N THR A 97 8.56 -1.65 -7.99
CA THR A 97 9.27 -1.69 -6.70
C THR A 97 10.35 -2.77 -6.63
N GLU A 98 10.13 -3.91 -7.30
CA GLU A 98 11.07 -5.03 -7.35
C GLU A 98 12.21 -4.78 -8.34
N SER A 99 11.98 -4.06 -9.45
CA SER A 99 13.01 -3.77 -10.46
C SER A 99 13.98 -2.65 -10.05
N ILE A 100 13.59 -1.79 -9.12
CA ILE A 100 14.48 -0.74 -8.59
C ILE A 100 15.56 -1.36 -7.70
N ARG A 101 16.80 -0.91 -7.88
CA ARG A 101 17.92 -1.29 -7.02
C ARG A 101 18.04 -0.36 -5.82
N TYR A 102 18.28 -0.95 -4.66
CA TYR A 102 18.48 -0.25 -3.40
C TYR A 102 19.88 -0.54 -2.84
N ARG A 103 20.58 0.50 -2.38
CA ARG A 103 21.92 0.39 -1.76
C ARG A 103 21.86 -0.23 -0.37
N ILE A 104 20.81 0.10 0.38
CA ILE A 104 20.54 -0.36 1.73
C ILE A 104 19.05 -0.59 1.87
N GLN A 105 18.64 -1.21 2.98
CA GLN A 105 17.22 -1.39 3.27
C GLN A 105 16.49 -0.03 3.24
N PRO A 106 15.42 0.13 2.43
CA PRO A 106 14.66 1.37 2.34
C PRO A 106 14.03 1.78 3.66
N LYS A 107 14.01 3.09 3.92
CA LYS A 107 13.40 3.69 5.13
C LYS A 107 11.88 3.62 5.08
N ILE A 108 11.31 3.71 3.88
CA ILE A 108 9.88 3.66 3.62
C ILE A 108 9.43 2.19 3.51
N LYS A 109 8.24 1.87 4.03
CA LYS A 109 7.64 0.54 3.85
C LYS A 109 7.26 0.36 2.38
N GLU A 110 7.26 -0.86 1.90
CA GLU A 110 6.91 -1.18 0.51
C GLU A 110 5.55 -0.59 0.08
N LYS A 111 4.51 -0.72 0.92
CA LYS A 111 3.21 -0.05 0.67
C LYS A 111 3.29 1.47 0.64
N GLY A 112 4.17 2.07 1.44
CA GLY A 112 4.43 3.51 1.41
C GLY A 112 5.11 3.94 0.12
N LEU A 113 6.07 3.15 -0.36
CA LEU A 113 6.72 3.40 -1.63
C LEU A 113 5.71 3.35 -2.78
N ARG A 114 4.80 2.36 -2.80
CA ARG A 114 3.70 2.30 -3.79
C ARG A 114 2.80 3.53 -3.74
N THR A 115 2.39 3.98 -2.55
CA THR A 115 1.57 5.20 -2.41
C THR A 115 2.32 6.42 -2.92
N ILE A 116 3.60 6.56 -2.61
CA ILE A 116 4.44 7.68 -3.07
C ILE A 116 4.60 7.65 -4.60
N ILE A 117 4.86 6.48 -5.19
CA ILE A 117 4.92 6.32 -6.65
C ILE A 117 3.61 6.78 -7.28
N LEU A 118 2.45 6.36 -6.74
CA LEU A 118 1.16 6.77 -7.26
C LEU A 118 0.94 8.28 -7.15
N VAL A 119 1.29 8.88 -6.01
CA VAL A 119 1.19 10.34 -5.81
C VAL A 119 2.11 11.10 -6.77
N ILE A 120 3.33 10.62 -7.01
CA ILE A 120 4.24 11.23 -7.99
C ILE A 120 3.63 11.16 -9.39
N VAL A 121 3.10 10.00 -9.80
CA VAL A 121 2.48 9.85 -11.12
C VAL A 121 1.29 10.81 -11.27
N ARG A 122 0.35 10.79 -10.33
CA ARG A 122 -0.87 11.60 -10.38
C ARG A 122 -0.60 13.10 -10.24
N ASP A 123 0.15 13.49 -9.21
CA ASP A 123 0.27 14.89 -8.82
C ASP A 123 1.54 15.54 -9.42
N CYS A 124 2.70 14.89 -9.36
CA CYS A 124 3.94 15.47 -9.90
C CYS A 124 4.00 15.42 -11.42
N ILE A 125 3.62 14.29 -12.04
CA ILE A 125 3.76 14.09 -13.48
C ILE A 125 2.54 14.66 -14.22
N GLU A 126 1.35 14.13 -13.96
CA GLU A 126 0.14 14.48 -14.73
C GLU A 126 -0.37 15.89 -14.41
N ARG A 127 -0.32 16.32 -13.14
CA ARG A 127 -0.82 17.63 -12.71
C ARG A 127 0.26 18.70 -12.55
N ASN A 128 1.54 18.32 -12.67
CA ASN A 128 2.68 19.22 -12.51
C ASN A 128 2.77 19.94 -11.15
N LEU A 129 2.32 19.29 -10.07
CA LEU A 129 2.26 19.83 -8.70
C LEU A 129 3.42 19.36 -7.81
N GLY A 130 4.61 19.18 -8.39
CA GLY A 130 5.76 18.57 -7.69
C GLY A 130 6.12 19.26 -6.37
N ASN A 131 6.18 20.60 -6.37
CA ASN A 131 6.52 21.37 -5.16
C ASN A 131 5.47 21.18 -4.05
N GLU A 132 4.19 21.24 -4.39
CA GLU A 132 3.09 21.04 -3.42
C GLU A 132 3.13 19.62 -2.82
N VAL A 133 3.43 18.61 -3.64
CA VAL A 133 3.61 17.23 -3.17
C VAL A 133 4.79 17.14 -2.20
N PHE A 134 5.93 17.76 -2.54
CA PHE A 134 7.09 17.77 -1.65
C PHE A 134 6.81 18.49 -0.34
N ASP A 135 6.21 19.68 -0.38
CA ASP A 135 5.86 20.46 0.82
C ASP A 135 4.87 19.72 1.72
N ARG A 136 3.94 18.96 1.13
CA ARG A 136 2.95 18.15 1.87
C ARG A 136 3.55 16.89 2.49
N LEU A 137 4.44 16.21 1.78
CA LEU A 137 4.90 14.87 2.15
C LEU A 137 6.24 14.85 2.89
N ILE A 138 7.13 15.79 2.62
CA ILE A 138 8.40 15.90 3.35
C ILE A 138 8.11 16.38 4.76
N GLY A 139 8.53 15.59 5.75
CA GLY A 139 8.23 15.89 7.16
C GLY A 139 6.82 15.50 7.60
N ASN A 140 6.03 14.84 6.75
CA ASN A 140 4.69 14.39 7.09
C ASN A 140 4.72 13.43 8.29
N PRO A 141 3.96 13.68 9.37
CA PRO A 141 3.99 12.85 10.57
C PRO A 141 3.62 11.39 10.33
N GLU A 142 2.58 11.12 9.52
CA GLU A 142 2.15 9.75 9.18
C GLU A 142 3.27 9.00 8.42
N LEU A 143 3.96 9.67 7.49
CA LEU A 143 5.08 9.08 6.77
C LEU A 143 6.30 8.85 7.69
N ILE A 144 6.57 9.75 8.62
CA ILE A 144 7.67 9.60 9.60
C ILE A 144 7.39 8.43 10.54
N GLU A 145 6.18 8.37 11.09
CA GLU A 145 5.79 7.41 12.12
C GLU A 145 5.52 6.04 11.53
N HIS A 146 4.63 5.96 10.55
CA HIS A 146 4.14 4.69 10.01
C HIS A 146 4.94 4.19 8.80
N LYS A 147 5.79 5.05 8.20
CA LYS A 147 6.56 4.77 6.97
C LYS A 147 5.69 4.59 5.72
N TYR A 148 4.44 5.07 5.77
CA TYR A 148 3.52 5.20 4.65
C TYR A 148 2.41 6.18 5.03
N ILE A 149 1.69 6.67 4.03
CA ILE A 149 0.49 7.50 4.21
C ILE A 149 -0.74 6.77 3.66
N LEU A 150 -1.90 7.12 4.21
CA LEU A 150 -3.20 6.78 3.66
C LEU A 150 -3.79 8.03 3.02
N GLU A 151 -4.04 8.00 1.71
CA GLU A 151 -4.75 9.09 1.04
C GLU A 151 -6.23 9.07 1.46
N ASP A 152 -6.87 10.24 1.54
CA ASP A 152 -8.27 10.35 1.99
C ASP A 152 -9.21 9.48 1.15
N TRP A 153 -9.07 9.49 -0.17
CA TRP A 153 -9.87 8.67 -1.08
C TRP A 153 -9.71 7.16 -0.81
N ASP A 154 -8.52 6.71 -0.39
CA ASP A 154 -8.25 5.30 -0.07
C ASP A 154 -8.95 4.92 1.25
N VAL A 155 -8.85 5.78 2.26
CA VAL A 155 -9.54 5.58 3.55
C VAL A 155 -11.05 5.54 3.33
N GLU A 156 -11.62 6.51 2.62
CA GLU A 156 -13.06 6.62 2.34
C GLU A 156 -13.58 5.37 1.64
N ARG A 157 -12.86 4.90 0.62
CA ARG A 157 -13.26 3.72 -0.13
C ARG A 157 -13.15 2.43 0.67
N ARG A 158 -12.07 2.26 1.44
CA ARG A 158 -11.93 1.11 2.35
C ARG A 158 -13.03 1.13 3.39
N PHE A 159 -13.36 2.30 3.93
CA PHE A 159 -14.45 2.48 4.88
C PHE A 159 -15.79 2.12 4.25
N GLU A 160 -16.09 2.57 3.03
CA GLU A 160 -17.34 2.23 2.36
C GLU A 160 -17.49 0.71 2.17
N LYS A 161 -16.44 0.04 1.67
CA LYS A 161 -16.43 -1.42 1.51
C LYS A 161 -16.53 -2.15 2.85
N PHE A 162 -15.91 -1.62 3.89
CA PHE A 162 -16.02 -2.12 5.25
C PHE A 162 -17.46 -1.99 5.76
N TRP A 163 -18.06 -0.80 5.60
CA TRP A 163 -19.39 -0.48 6.07
C TRP A 163 -20.47 -1.30 5.36
N GLN A 164 -20.38 -1.45 4.04
CA GLN A 164 -21.27 -2.33 3.27
C GLN A 164 -21.20 -3.79 3.77
N TRP A 165 -19.99 -4.32 3.96
CA TRP A 165 -19.81 -5.67 4.49
C TRP A 165 -20.35 -5.82 5.92
N TYR A 166 -20.10 -4.84 6.78
CA TYR A 166 -20.52 -4.84 8.17
C TYR A 166 -22.06 -4.83 8.28
N ARG A 167 -22.74 -4.03 7.45
CA ARG A 167 -24.22 -3.99 7.37
C ARG A 167 -24.82 -5.35 7.02
N ILE A 168 -24.27 -6.04 6.02
CA ILE A 168 -24.76 -7.36 5.58
C ILE A 168 -24.52 -8.41 6.68
N THR A 169 -23.34 -8.38 7.29
CA THR A 169 -22.91 -9.40 8.25
C THR A 169 -23.62 -9.27 9.59
N SER A 170 -23.94 -8.04 10.00
CA SER A 170 -24.53 -7.76 11.32
C SER A 170 -26.00 -8.16 11.43
N LYS A 171 -26.70 -8.49 10.32
CA LYS A 171 -28.09 -9.02 10.18
C LYS A 171 -29.24 -8.35 10.98
N GLU A 172 -28.96 -7.48 11.93
CA GLU A 172 -29.91 -6.91 12.90
C GLU A 172 -29.87 -5.37 12.93
N VAL A 173 -28.92 -4.74 12.23
CA VAL A 173 -28.65 -3.30 12.34
C VAL A 173 -29.11 -2.58 11.08
N GLY A 174 -30.20 -1.81 11.18
CA GLY A 174 -30.50 -0.75 10.23
C GLY A 174 -29.45 0.38 10.37
N PRO A 175 -28.76 0.80 9.29
CA PRO A 175 -27.76 1.85 9.38
C PRO A 175 -28.43 3.23 9.46
N LEU A 176 -28.38 3.90 10.60
CA LEU A 176 -28.92 5.27 10.72
C LEU A 176 -27.90 6.33 10.29
N ARG A 177 -26.64 6.25 10.76
CA ARG A 177 -25.62 7.27 10.46
C ARG A 177 -24.19 6.87 10.84
N VAL A 178 -23.22 7.37 10.09
CA VAL A 178 -21.80 7.37 10.47
C VAL A 178 -21.46 8.78 10.96
N LYS A 179 -20.96 8.92 12.19
CA LYS A 179 -20.55 10.22 12.75
C LYS A 179 -19.22 10.65 12.13
N MET A 180 -18.97 11.96 12.13
CA MET A 180 -17.75 12.57 11.56
C MET A 180 -16.46 11.97 12.14
N GLY A 181 -16.46 11.55 13.42
CA GLY A 181 -15.30 10.92 14.07
C GLY A 181 -14.92 9.54 13.54
N ALA A 182 -15.86 8.80 12.92
CA ALA A 182 -15.63 7.42 12.50
C ALA A 182 -14.48 7.29 11.48
N MET A 183 -14.37 8.24 10.54
CA MET A 183 -13.35 8.16 9.49
C MET A 183 -11.95 8.36 10.06
N LYS A 184 -11.80 9.26 11.04
CA LYS A 184 -10.55 9.47 11.77
C LYS A 184 -10.16 8.20 12.55
N THR A 185 -11.06 7.67 13.37
CA THR A 185 -10.79 6.44 14.14
C THR A 185 -10.47 5.27 13.21
N PHE A 186 -11.17 5.15 12.07
CA PHE A 186 -10.91 4.11 11.07
C PHE A 186 -9.53 4.26 10.42
N ARG A 187 -9.13 5.47 10.00
CA ARG A 187 -7.77 5.74 9.49
C ARG A 187 -6.71 5.30 10.49
N GLU A 188 -6.87 5.66 11.75
CA GLU A 188 -5.92 5.30 12.78
C GLU A 188 -5.89 3.77 13.02
N LEU A 189 -7.04 3.09 12.97
CA LEU A 189 -7.08 1.62 13.01
C LEU A 189 -6.40 0.99 11.79
N LEU A 190 -6.48 1.57 10.60
CA LEU A 190 -5.74 1.07 9.43
C LEU A 190 -4.21 1.11 9.65
N TYR A 191 -3.70 2.05 10.46
CA TYR A 191 -2.28 2.12 10.82
C TYR A 191 -1.81 1.02 11.77
N GLU A 192 -2.71 0.52 12.62
CA GLU A 192 -2.41 -0.56 13.58
C GLU A 192 -2.14 -1.92 12.91
N GLU A 193 -2.52 -2.09 11.64
CA GLU A 193 -2.38 -3.35 10.89
C GLU A 193 -2.90 -4.57 11.68
N GLU A 194 -2.02 -5.48 12.12
CA GLU A 194 -2.33 -6.68 12.91
C GLU A 194 -2.57 -6.34 14.40
N GLY A 195 -2.04 -5.22 14.89
CA GLY A 195 -2.18 -4.72 16.26
C GLY A 195 -3.60 -4.32 16.64
N ILE A 196 -4.51 -4.17 15.66
CA ILE A 196 -5.95 -3.96 15.91
C ILE A 196 -6.53 -5.06 16.78
N ALA A 197 -6.06 -6.30 16.63
CA ALA A 197 -6.57 -7.45 17.40
C ALA A 197 -6.43 -7.25 18.91
N THR A 198 -5.49 -6.39 19.34
CA THR A 198 -5.23 -6.05 20.73
C THR A 198 -5.71 -4.63 21.11
N ASN A 199 -6.22 -3.84 20.17
CA ASN A 199 -6.63 -2.45 20.39
C ASN A 199 -8.16 -2.32 20.57
N GLU A 200 -8.68 -2.94 21.64
CA GLU A 200 -10.12 -2.99 21.93
C GLU A 200 -10.74 -1.60 22.16
N GLU A 201 -10.00 -0.68 22.78
CA GLU A 201 -10.50 0.68 23.06
C GLU A 201 -10.86 1.44 21.79
N LYS A 202 -9.97 1.39 20.79
CA LYS A 202 -10.14 2.12 19.54
C LYS A 202 -11.19 1.50 18.64
N VAL A 203 -11.36 0.18 18.71
CA VAL A 203 -12.47 -0.51 18.06
C VAL A 203 -13.81 -0.12 18.71
N LYS A 204 -13.88 -0.05 20.06
CA LYS A 204 -15.06 0.46 20.77
C LYS A 204 -15.36 1.92 20.43
N GLU A 205 -14.34 2.75 20.25
CA GLU A 205 -14.49 4.13 19.79
C GLU A 205 -15.09 4.18 18.38
N LEU A 206 -14.58 3.35 17.45
CA LEU A 206 -15.13 3.25 16.10
C LEU A 206 -16.61 2.82 16.15
N MET A 207 -16.96 1.84 16.98
CA MET A 207 -18.35 1.42 17.20
C MET A 207 -19.20 2.56 17.76
N SER A 208 -18.72 3.32 18.74
CA SER A 208 -19.46 4.45 19.33
C SER A 208 -19.70 5.61 18.34
N ASN A 209 -18.84 5.70 17.31
CA ASN A 209 -18.97 6.62 16.20
C ASN A 209 -19.93 6.13 15.10
N MET A 210 -20.54 4.96 15.25
CA MET A 210 -21.56 4.42 14.37
C MET A 210 -22.92 4.41 15.09
N GLU A 211 -23.98 4.88 14.42
CA GLU A 211 -25.33 4.82 14.96
C GLU A 211 -26.03 3.54 14.52
N TYR A 212 -26.55 2.80 15.50
CA TYR A 212 -27.26 1.55 15.34
C TYR A 212 -28.76 1.78 15.61
N GLU A 213 -29.67 1.24 14.78
CA GLU A 213 -31.09 1.20 15.13
C GLU A 213 -31.32 0.33 16.37
N ASN A 214 -31.68 0.97 17.48
CA ASN A 214 -32.33 0.43 18.68
C ASN A 214 -32.18 -1.10 18.91
N ILE A 215 -31.10 -1.53 19.59
CA ILE A 215 -30.96 -2.93 20.05
C ILE A 215 -30.35 -2.98 21.44
N ASN A 216 -30.96 -3.80 22.31
CA ASN A 216 -30.26 -4.42 23.43
C ASN A 216 -29.14 -5.29 22.83
N ILE A 217 -27.89 -4.82 22.90
CA ILE A 217 -26.74 -5.55 22.36
C ILE A 217 -26.48 -6.78 23.26
N GLU A 218 -27.24 -7.85 23.08
CA GLU A 218 -27.10 -9.08 23.87
C GLU A 218 -25.74 -9.78 23.64
N ASN A 219 -25.00 -9.40 22.57
CA ASN A 219 -23.76 -10.07 22.19
C ASN A 219 -22.62 -9.12 21.73
N VAL A 220 -22.28 -8.11 22.54
CA VAL A 220 -21.23 -7.09 22.27
C VAL A 220 -19.90 -7.69 21.77
N HIS A 221 -19.52 -8.87 22.29
CA HIS A 221 -18.29 -9.57 21.90
C HIS A 221 -18.30 -10.06 20.44
N GLU A 222 -19.44 -10.44 19.89
CA GLU A 222 -19.56 -10.87 18.49
C GLU A 222 -19.44 -9.68 17.53
N TYR A 223 -20.07 -8.56 17.88
CA TYR A 223 -19.95 -7.29 17.15
C TYR A 223 -18.52 -6.76 17.15
N HIS A 224 -17.85 -6.79 18.31
CA HIS A 224 -16.45 -6.40 18.43
C HIS A 224 -15.51 -7.27 17.57
N ARG A 225 -15.73 -8.59 17.55
CA ARG A 225 -14.97 -9.51 16.68
C ARG A 225 -15.22 -9.23 15.19
N ASN A 226 -16.46 -8.99 14.80
CA ASN A 226 -16.80 -8.64 13.41
C ASN A 226 -16.16 -7.32 12.98
N MET A 227 -16.10 -6.33 13.87
CA MET A 227 -15.37 -5.07 13.62
C MET A 227 -13.90 -5.32 13.32
N ILE A 228 -13.19 -6.01 14.22
CA ILE A 228 -11.76 -6.33 14.06
C ILE A 228 -11.53 -7.07 12.74
N LEU A 229 -12.33 -8.11 12.46
CA LEU A 229 -12.21 -8.87 11.22
C LEU A 229 -12.46 -8.01 9.98
N GLY A 230 -13.44 -7.09 10.03
CA GLY A 230 -13.75 -6.17 8.94
C GLY A 230 -12.60 -5.23 8.63
N VAL A 231 -12.02 -4.59 9.64
CA VAL A 231 -10.88 -3.67 9.44
C VAL A 231 -9.65 -4.44 8.95
N LEU A 232 -9.34 -5.59 9.55
CA LEU A 232 -8.22 -6.44 9.13
C LEU A 232 -8.34 -6.87 7.66
N GLN A 233 -9.55 -7.22 7.20
CA GLN A 233 -9.78 -7.54 5.79
C GLN A 233 -9.48 -6.36 4.85
N LYS A 234 -9.68 -5.11 5.30
CA LYS A 234 -9.37 -3.91 4.49
C LYS A 234 -7.92 -3.45 4.62
N ASN A 235 -7.16 -3.98 5.58
CA ASN A 235 -5.70 -3.82 5.66
C ASN A 235 -4.92 -4.77 4.71
N GLN A 236 -5.60 -5.64 3.96
CA GLN A 236 -5.08 -6.38 2.80
C GLN A 236 -3.93 -7.37 3.02
N LYS A 237 -3.66 -7.78 4.25
CA LYS A 237 -2.96 -9.05 4.48
C LYS A 237 -3.95 -10.23 4.37
N ILE A 238 -4.54 -10.43 3.20
CA ILE A 238 -5.51 -11.51 2.92
C ILE A 238 -4.92 -12.90 3.25
N GLN A 239 -3.60 -13.08 3.10
CA GLN A 239 -2.95 -14.36 3.43
C GLN A 239 -2.91 -14.68 4.93
N LYS A 240 -2.99 -13.69 5.83
CA LYS A 240 -2.94 -13.90 7.29
C LYS A 240 -4.28 -13.84 8.01
N VAL A 241 -5.38 -13.44 7.36
CA VAL A 241 -6.73 -13.50 7.98
C VAL A 241 -7.10 -14.93 8.39
N LYS A 242 -6.56 -15.96 7.70
CA LYS A 242 -6.67 -17.37 8.13
C LYS A 242 -5.96 -17.64 9.47
N ILE A 243 -4.81 -17.02 9.71
CA ILE A 243 -4.04 -17.15 10.96
C ILE A 243 -4.75 -16.41 12.10
N VAL A 244 -5.27 -15.19 11.87
CA VAL A 244 -6.03 -14.47 12.90
C VAL A 244 -7.31 -15.20 13.30
N ARG A 245 -8.01 -15.84 12.35
CA ARG A 245 -9.15 -16.73 12.66
C ARG A 245 -8.76 -17.94 13.52
N GLN A 246 -7.51 -18.41 13.46
CA GLN A 246 -7.01 -19.50 14.30
C GLN A 246 -6.56 -19.02 15.69
N VAL A 247 -6.14 -17.76 15.85
CA VAL A 247 -5.75 -17.16 17.15
C VAL A 247 -6.96 -16.66 17.93
N MET A 248 -8.06 -16.32 17.26
CA MET A 248 -9.30 -15.82 17.87
C MET A 248 -10.34 -16.92 18.20
N ASN A 249 -10.04 -18.18 17.91
CA ASN A 249 -10.80 -19.37 18.28
C ASN A 249 -10.11 -20.09 19.44
#